data_AF-A0A7W1DUN2-F1
#
_entry.id   AF-A0A7W1DUN2-F1
#
_cell.length_a   1.000
_cell.length_b   1.000
_cell.length_c   1.000
_cell.angle_alpha   90.00
_cell.angle_beta   90.00
_cell.angle_gamma   90.00
#
_symmetry.space_group_name_H-M   'P 1'
#
loop_
_entity.id
_entity.type
_entity.pdbx_description
1 polymer ?
#
loop_
_entity_poly.entity_id
_entity_poly.type
_entity_poly.pdbx_seq_one_letter_code
_entity_poly.pdbx_strand_id
1 'polypeptide(L)'
;MNPFKRTGPINVSAGQRLLYSRKEIGLSLFNLANDPGEASDVAAHNPAVVQRLLEYAERAREDLGDSLTRRTGKNIRTAGRM
;
A
#
# COMPACT_ATOMS: atom_id res chain seq x y z
N MET A 1 1.41 -21.52 -26.56
CA MET A 1 2.33 -22.49 -25.93
C MET A 1 3.74 -21.97 -26.18
N ASN A 2 4.46 -21.46 -25.17
CA ASN A 2 5.92 -21.36 -25.30
C ASN A 2 6.57 -21.52 -23.92
N PRO A 3 7.05 -22.74 -23.62
CA PRO A 3 7.70 -23.08 -22.37
C PRO A 3 9.19 -22.75 -22.46
N PHE A 4 9.72 -22.07 -21.44
CA PHE A 4 11.11 -22.16 -21.00
C PHE A 4 12.19 -22.39 -22.08
N LYS A 5 12.66 -21.31 -22.72
CA LYS A 5 14.02 -21.30 -23.29
C LYS A 5 14.80 -20.15 -22.66
N ARG A 6 15.59 -20.49 -21.63
CA ARG A 6 16.69 -19.65 -21.14
C ARG A 6 17.90 -19.94 -22.02
N THR A 7 18.36 -18.95 -22.78
CA THR A 7 19.65 -19.00 -23.49
C THR A 7 20.39 -17.69 -23.28
N GLY A 8 21.30 -17.69 -22.30
CA GLY A 8 22.23 -16.60 -22.01
C GLY A 8 22.99 -16.88 -20.71
N PRO A 9 24.29 -16.56 -20.61
CA PRO A 9 25.07 -16.84 -19.41
C PRO A 9 24.51 -16.03 -18.23
N ILE A 10 23.98 -16.71 -17.22
CA ILE A 10 23.57 -16.11 -15.94
C ILE A 10 24.81 -15.85 -15.09
N ASN A 11 25.37 -14.65 -15.21
CA ASN A 11 26.28 -14.10 -14.21
C ASN A 11 25.44 -13.54 -13.04
N VAL A 12 25.15 -14.39 -12.06
CA VAL A 12 24.68 -13.95 -10.74
C VAL A 12 25.89 -13.68 -9.86
N SER A 13 26.44 -12.46 -9.97
CA SER A 13 27.41 -11.95 -9.02
C SER A 13 26.71 -11.71 -7.67
N ALA A 14 27.33 -12.15 -6.58
CA ALA A 14 26.85 -11.97 -5.21
C ALA A 14 26.37 -10.52 -4.97
N GLY A 15 25.08 -10.34 -4.66
CA GLY A 15 24.53 -9.06 -4.20
C GLY A 15 23.69 -8.24 -5.18
N GLN A 16 23.06 -8.84 -6.20
CA GLN A 16 22.08 -8.12 -7.02
C GLN A 16 20.88 -7.69 -6.19
N ARG A 17 20.85 -6.40 -5.81
CA ARG A 17 19.73 -5.73 -5.17
C ARG A 17 18.53 -5.81 -6.11
N LEU A 18 17.45 -6.46 -5.69
CA LEU A 18 16.18 -6.41 -6.41
C LEU A 18 15.78 -4.92 -6.55
N LEU A 19 15.61 -4.48 -7.80
CA LEU A 19 15.19 -3.11 -8.10
C LEU A 19 13.70 -3.00 -7.81
N TYR A 20 13.35 -2.48 -6.65
CA TYR A 20 11.97 -2.13 -6.32
C TYR A 20 11.64 -0.78 -6.94
N SER A 21 10.56 -0.71 -7.72
CA SER A 21 10.02 0.54 -8.26
C SER A 21 8.80 0.96 -7.46
N ARG A 22 8.75 2.22 -7.04
CA ARG A 22 7.57 2.81 -6.40
C ARG A 22 6.64 3.32 -7.48
N LYS A 23 5.42 2.78 -7.52
CA LYS A 23 4.34 3.29 -8.38
C LYS A 23 3.46 4.24 -7.59
N GLU A 24 3.12 5.38 -8.17
CA GLU A 24 2.09 6.25 -7.64
C GLU A 24 0.72 5.73 -8.08
N ILE A 25 -0.21 5.61 -7.13
CA ILE A 25 -1.60 5.26 -7.37
C ILE A 25 -2.50 6.28 -6.67
N GLY A 26 -3.71 6.46 -7.21
CA GLY A 26 -4.73 7.31 -6.61
C GLY A 26 -5.46 6.63 -5.45
N LEU A 27 -6.62 7.20 -5.09
CA LEU A 27 -7.55 6.55 -4.18
C LEU A 27 -8.15 5.31 -4.88
N SER A 28 -7.89 4.14 -4.30
CA SER A 28 -8.24 2.84 -4.88
C SER A 28 -8.79 1.90 -3.81
N LEU A 29 -9.58 0.91 -4.23
CA LEU A 29 -10.14 -0.13 -3.37
C LEU A 29 -9.82 -1.51 -3.95
N PHE A 30 -9.21 -2.38 -3.17
CA PHE A 30 -8.85 -3.75 -3.58
C PHE A 30 -9.58 -4.79 -2.72
N ASN A 31 -10.00 -5.89 -3.35
CA ASN A 31 -10.60 -7.03 -2.65
C ASN A 31 -9.54 -8.11 -2.43
N LEU A 32 -8.82 -8.03 -1.31
CA LEU A 32 -7.69 -8.92 -1.01
C LEU A 32 -8.03 -10.41 -0.95
N ALA A 33 -9.29 -10.79 -0.71
CA ALA A 33 -9.70 -12.19 -0.69
C ALA A 33 -9.65 -12.81 -2.10
N ASN A 34 -9.94 -12.03 -3.13
CA ASN A 34 -9.98 -12.47 -4.53
C ASN A 34 -8.80 -11.92 -5.35
N ASP A 35 -8.18 -10.84 -4.90
CA ASP A 35 -7.07 -10.14 -5.54
C ASP A 35 -5.98 -9.78 -4.52
N PRO A 36 -5.21 -10.77 -4.03
CA PRO A 36 -4.12 -10.53 -3.07
C PRO A 36 -2.94 -9.76 -3.69
N GLY A 37 -2.88 -9.65 -5.03
CA GLY A 37 -1.87 -8.90 -5.75
C GLY A 37 -2.22 -7.43 -5.98
N GLU A 38 -3.38 -6.97 -5.49
CA GLU A 38 -3.86 -5.58 -5.64
C GLU A 38 -3.84 -5.10 -7.12
N ALA A 39 -4.16 -6.00 -8.04
CA ALA A 39 -4.09 -5.72 -9.47
C ALA A 39 -5.29 -4.92 -10.00
N SER A 40 -6.45 -5.02 -9.33
CA SER A 40 -7.74 -4.51 -9.82
C SER A 40 -8.37 -3.50 -8.88
N ASP A 41 -8.34 -2.23 -9.26
CA ASP A 41 -9.06 -1.18 -8.52
C ASP A 41 -10.58 -1.27 -8.78
N VAL A 42 -11.35 -1.53 -7.72
CA VAL A 42 -12.81 -1.65 -7.76
C VAL A 42 -13.54 -0.48 -7.09
N ALA A 43 -12.84 0.63 -6.80
CA ALA A 43 -13.40 1.78 -6.07
C ALA A 43 -14.63 2.38 -6.75
N ALA A 44 -14.57 2.60 -8.08
CA ALA A 44 -15.66 3.20 -8.84
C ALA A 44 -16.98 2.42 -8.78
N HIS A 45 -16.90 1.09 -8.63
CA HIS A 45 -18.06 0.20 -8.53
C HIS A 45 -18.57 0.02 -7.10
N ASN A 46 -17.83 0.49 -6.10
CA ASN A 46 -18.13 0.26 -4.68
C ASN A 46 -18.04 1.55 -3.83
N PRO A 47 -18.71 2.65 -4.23
CA PRO A 47 -18.55 3.95 -3.57
C PRO A 47 -18.97 3.94 -2.09
N ALA A 48 -19.98 3.15 -1.73
CA ALA A 48 -20.42 3.02 -0.33
C ALA A 48 -19.35 2.36 0.56
N VAL A 49 -18.60 1.39 0.03
CA VAL A 49 -17.50 0.74 0.75
C VAL A 49 -16.34 1.72 0.92
N VAL A 50 -16.01 2.46 -0.14
CA VAL A 50 -15.00 3.53 -0.10
C VAL A 50 -15.34 4.53 1.00
N GLN A 51 -16.57 5.05 1.01
CA GLN A 51 -17.00 6.01 2.02
C GLN A 51 -16.88 5.44 3.44
N ARG A 52 -17.37 4.23 3.67
CA ARG A 52 -17.29 3.57 4.98
C ARG A 52 -15.85 3.43 5.47
N LEU A 53 -14.92 3.05 4.58
CA LEU A 53 -13.51 2.91 4.94
C LEU A 53 -12.84 4.27 5.18
N LEU A 54 -13.20 5.29 4.41
CA LEU A 54 -12.73 6.66 4.64
C LEU A 54 -13.19 7.21 5.99
N GLU A 55 -14.40 6.91 6.44
CA GLU A 55 -14.88 7.28 7.78
C GLU A 55 -14.02 6.65 8.89
N TYR A 56 -13.66 5.36 8.75
CA TYR A 56 -12.72 4.73 9.68
C TYR A 56 -11.32 5.36 9.61
N ALA A 57 -10.84 5.67 8.41
CA ALA A 57 -9.56 6.34 8.24
C ALA A 57 -9.54 7.70 8.93
N GLU A 58 -10.60 8.51 8.80
CA GLU A 58 -10.70 9.80 9.48
C GLU A 58 -10.66 9.66 11.01
N ARG A 59 -11.38 8.70 11.59
CA ARG A 59 -11.31 8.41 13.04
C ARG A 59 -9.91 8.02 13.47
N ALA A 60 -9.22 7.19 12.68
CA ALA A 60 -7.84 6.80 12.96
C ALA A 60 -6.87 7.99 12.88
N ARG A 61 -7.04 8.87 11.89
CA ARG A 61 -6.22 10.09 11.76
C ARG A 61 -6.44 11.06 12.92
N GLU A 62 -7.67 11.19 13.40
CA GLU A 62 -7.99 12.03 14.56
C GLU A 62 -7.34 11.48 15.85
N ASP A 63 -7.31 10.16 16.00
CA ASP A 63 -6.79 9.48 17.18
C ASP A 63 -5.25 9.44 17.20
N LEU A 64 -4.66 8.94 16.12
CA LEU A 64 -3.23 8.62 16.01
C LEU A 64 -2.41 9.71 15.32
N GLY A 65 -3.07 10.64 14.62
CA GLY A 65 -2.42 11.63 13.76
C GLY A 65 -2.15 11.09 12.35
N ASP A 66 -1.70 11.98 11.48
CA ASP A 66 -1.34 11.66 10.10
C ASP A 66 -0.38 12.70 9.54
N SER A 67 0.88 12.32 9.34
CA SER A 67 1.92 13.20 8.81
C SER A 67 1.66 13.64 7.38
N LEU A 68 1.02 12.80 6.55
CA LEU A 68 0.73 13.13 5.15
C LEU A 68 -0.27 14.29 5.06
N THR A 69 -1.25 14.30 5.98
CA THR A 69 -2.28 15.35 6.04
C THR A 69 -2.04 16.38 7.16
N ARG A 70 -0.88 16.31 7.82
CA ARG A 70 -0.48 17.18 8.94
C ARG A 70 -1.48 17.22 10.11
N ARG A 71 -2.15 16.10 10.38
CA ARG A 71 -3.04 15.96 11.54
C ARG A 71 -2.23 15.55 12.78
N THR A 72 -2.46 16.24 13.90
CA THR A 72 -1.97 15.85 15.22
C THR A 72 -3.01 14.97 15.90
N GLY A 73 -2.63 13.76 16.28
CA GLY A 73 -3.50 12.79 16.94
C GLY A 73 -3.75 13.14 18.41
N LYS A 74 -4.98 12.88 18.88
CA LYS A 74 -5.41 13.14 20.26
C LYS A 74 -4.74 12.23 21.28
N ASN A 75 -4.46 10.98 20.91
CA ASN A 75 -3.93 9.96 21.82
C ASN A 75 -2.51 9.51 21.44
N ILE A 76 -1.72 10.42 20.84
CA ILE A 76 -0.31 10.18 20.57
C ILE A 76 0.43 10.01 21.90
N ARG A 77 1.18 8.89 22.03
CA ARG A 77 2.02 8.64 23.19
C ARG A 77 3.14 9.68 23.26
N THR A 78 3.32 10.31 24.42
CA THR A 78 4.43 11.24 24.65
C THR A 78 5.77 10.52 24.48
N ALA A 79 6.72 11.19 23.84
CA ALA A 79 8.10 10.71 23.79
C ALA A 79 8.68 10.55 25.21
N GLY A 80 9.53 9.55 25.41
CA GLY A 80 10.25 9.38 26.67
C GLY A 80 11.15 10.59 26.93
N ARG A 81 11.26 10.99 28.20
CA ARG A 81 12.23 12.02 28.64
C ARG A 81 13.50 11.32 29.15
N MET A 82 14.67 11.88 28.83
CA MET A 82 15.97 11.52 29.40
C MET A 82 16.26 12.39 30.62
#